data_AF-A0AAU2L542-F1
#
_entry.id   AF-A0AAU2L542-F1
#
_cell.length_a   1.000
_cell.length_b   1.000
_cell.length_c   1.000
_cell.angle_alpha   90.00
_cell.angle_beta   90.00
_cell.angle_gamma   90.00
#
_symmetry.space_group_name_H-M   'P 1'
#
loop_
_entity.id
_entity.type
_entity.pdbx_description
1 polymer ?
#
loop_
_entity_poly.entity_id
_entity_poly.type
_entity_poly.pdbx_seq_one_letter_code
_entity_poly.pdbx_strand_id
1 'polypeptide(L)'
;MVAPAPDGAPHDWEEVARRTAHSCRDMAYRHPRVFPLLATRAQTSPVAISALESLVVAMRAAGLPERVAADAPMVLFGFLNGHLLACTGGGPDGPAPVPEFDSGTHPGMAALAPRWADFGSVAEFDRMLDIVLDGIRGQAARSS
;
A
#
# COMPACT_ATOMS: atom_id res chain seq x y z
N MET A 1 -22.03 -11.24 35.25
CA MET A 1 -22.76 -10.56 34.16
C MET A 1 -21.69 -9.89 33.29
N VAL A 2 -21.19 -10.62 32.30
CA VAL A 2 -20.17 -10.12 31.36
C VAL A 2 -20.92 -9.33 30.29
N ALA A 3 -20.53 -8.08 30.07
CA ALA A 3 -21.07 -7.28 28.97
C ALA A 3 -20.72 -7.95 27.63
N PRO A 4 -21.64 -8.03 26.66
CA PRO A 4 -21.31 -8.54 25.34
C PRO A 4 -20.27 -7.61 24.70
N ALA A 5 -19.20 -8.20 24.18
CA ALA A 5 -18.27 -7.50 23.30
C ALA A 5 -19.05 -6.97 22.09
N PRO A 6 -18.69 -5.79 21.53
CA PRO A 6 -19.37 -5.26 20.37
C PRO A 6 -19.26 -6.25 19.21
N ASP A 7 -20.40 -6.75 18.75
CA ASP A 7 -20.56 -7.54 17.54
C ASP A 7 -20.20 -6.65 16.34
N GLY A 8 -18.92 -6.68 15.93
CA GLY A 8 -18.42 -5.80 14.87
C GLY A 8 -17.02 -6.10 14.33
N ALA A 9 -16.37 -7.21 14.67
CA ALA A 9 -15.09 -7.58 14.05
C ALA A 9 -15.20 -8.85 13.20
N PRO A 10 -15.85 -8.80 12.02
CA PRO A 10 -15.69 -9.84 11.03
C PRO A 10 -14.43 -9.53 10.21
N HIS A 11 -13.34 -10.27 10.43
CA HIS A 11 -12.20 -10.39 9.51
C HIS A 11 -11.89 -9.14 8.67
N ASP A 12 -11.40 -8.07 9.30
CA ASP A 12 -11.18 -6.81 8.60
C ASP A 12 -10.05 -6.99 7.56
N TRP A 13 -10.46 -7.13 6.30
CA TRP A 13 -9.56 -7.25 5.16
C TRP A 13 -8.60 -6.06 5.08
N GLU A 14 -8.97 -4.90 5.64
CA GLU A 14 -8.13 -3.72 5.71
C GLU A 14 -6.96 -3.92 6.67
N GLU A 15 -7.18 -4.54 7.83
CA GLU A 15 -6.09 -4.89 8.76
C GLU A 15 -5.12 -5.88 8.11
N VAL A 16 -5.65 -6.87 7.37
CA VAL A 16 -4.83 -7.83 6.62
C VAL A 16 -4.01 -7.11 5.54
N ALA A 17 -4.63 -6.19 4.79
CA ALA A 17 -3.95 -5.37 3.79
C ALA A 17 -2.86 -4.49 4.42
N ARG A 18 -3.16 -3.80 5.53
CA ARG A 18 -2.21 -2.96 6.26
C ARG A 18 -1.01 -3.75 6.75
N ARG A 19 -1.24 -4.86 7.45
CA ARG A 19 -0.16 -5.73 7.93
C ARG A 19 0.73 -6.21 6.78
N THR A 20 0.12 -6.60 5.66
CA THR A 20 0.84 -7.04 4.45
C THR A 20 1.67 -5.91 3.86
N ALA A 21 1.09 -4.72 3.73
CA ALA A 21 1.73 -3.52 3.21
C ALA A 21 2.94 -3.10 4.05
N HIS A 22 2.79 -3.04 5.38
CA HIS A 22 3.88 -2.72 6.30
C HIS A 22 4.99 -3.77 6.29
N SER A 23 4.63 -5.06 6.25
CA SER A 23 5.64 -6.14 6.14
C SER A 23 6.45 -6.03 4.85
N CYS A 24 5.79 -5.67 3.74
CA CYS A 24 6.45 -5.42 2.47
C CYS A 24 7.38 -4.20 2.53
N ARG A 25 6.92 -3.10 3.13
CA ARG A 25 7.74 -1.91 3.38
C ARG A 25 8.98 -2.25 4.20
N ASP A 26 8.83 -2.94 5.33
CA ASP A 26 9.95 -3.33 6.19
C ASP A 26 10.97 -4.19 5.43
N MET A 27 10.51 -5.10 4.58
CA MET A 27 11.37 -5.89 3.70
C MET A 27 12.14 -5.00 2.71
N ALA A 28 11.45 -4.04 2.08
CA ALA A 28 12.04 -3.12 1.11
C ALA A 28 13.15 -2.27 1.73
N TYR A 29 12.89 -1.66 2.89
CA TYR A 29 13.86 -0.80 3.58
C TYR A 29 15.01 -1.60 4.21
N ARG A 30 14.76 -2.84 4.65
CA ARG A 30 15.83 -3.73 5.16
C ARG A 30 16.76 -4.21 4.03
N HIS A 31 16.23 -4.34 2.81
CA HIS A 31 16.97 -4.90 1.67
C HIS A 31 16.80 -4.06 0.38
N PRO A 32 17.21 -2.78 0.37
CA PRO A 32 16.90 -1.85 -0.73
C PRO A 32 17.53 -2.26 -2.07
N ARG A 33 18.65 -3.01 -2.06
CA ARG A 33 19.28 -3.54 -3.29
C ARG A 33 18.62 -4.80 -3.82
N VAL A 34 17.93 -5.55 -2.97
CA VAL A 34 17.29 -6.83 -3.31
C VAL A 34 15.83 -6.59 -3.72
N PHE A 35 15.18 -5.61 -3.09
CA PHE A 35 13.77 -5.31 -3.34
C PHE A 35 13.44 -5.10 -4.83
N PRO A 36 14.24 -4.42 -5.67
CA PRO A 36 13.95 -4.32 -7.09
C PRO A 36 13.89 -5.67 -7.84
N LEU A 37 14.72 -6.63 -7.44
CA LEU A 37 14.69 -7.99 -8.01
C LEU A 37 13.45 -8.75 -7.55
N LEU A 38 12.99 -8.48 -6.33
CA LEU A 38 11.76 -9.06 -5.80
C LEU A 38 10.55 -8.44 -6.47
N ALA A 39 10.42 -7.12 -6.51
CA ALA A 39 9.28 -6.38 -7.08
C ALA A 39 9.01 -6.76 -8.55
N THR A 40 10.07 -6.99 -9.34
CA THR A 40 9.96 -7.42 -10.75
C THR A 40 9.60 -8.89 -10.92
N ARG A 41 9.69 -9.70 -9.86
CA ARG A 41 9.34 -11.14 -9.82
C ARG A 41 8.22 -11.46 -8.82
N ALA A 42 7.66 -10.45 -8.18
CA ALA A 42 6.95 -10.61 -6.90
C ALA A 42 5.68 -11.44 -7.04
N GLN A 43 5.08 -11.53 -8.23
CA GLN A 43 3.78 -12.16 -8.40
C GLN A 43 3.83 -13.70 -8.55
N THR A 44 5.02 -14.30 -8.54
CA THR A 44 5.19 -15.77 -8.59
C THR A 44 5.90 -16.35 -7.36
N SER A 45 6.29 -15.51 -6.41
CA SER A 45 6.92 -15.97 -5.17
C SER A 45 5.88 -16.65 -4.26
N PRO A 46 6.20 -17.79 -3.63
CA PRO A 46 5.32 -18.45 -2.66
C PRO A 46 4.84 -17.51 -1.54
N VAL A 47 5.74 -16.63 -1.05
CA VAL A 47 5.40 -15.67 0.01
C VAL A 47 4.37 -14.65 -0.45
N ALA A 48 4.51 -14.14 -1.68
CA ALA A 48 3.58 -13.18 -2.22
C ALA A 48 2.23 -13.82 -2.52
N ILE A 49 2.23 -15.05 -3.06
CA ILE A 49 1.02 -15.84 -3.29
C ILE A 49 0.27 -16.07 -1.97
N SER A 50 0.97 -16.44 -0.89
CA SER A 50 0.34 -16.61 0.43
C SER A 50 -0.25 -15.31 0.99
N ALA A 51 0.41 -14.17 0.75
CA ALA A 51 -0.11 -12.86 1.16
C ALA A 51 -1.36 -12.46 0.36
N LEU A 52 -1.35 -12.68 -0.96
CA LEU A 52 -2.50 -12.47 -1.84
C LEU A 52 -3.67 -13.36 -1.43
N GLU A 53 -3.43 -14.65 -1.21
CA GLU A 53 -4.46 -15.60 -0.76
C GLU A 53 -5.07 -15.17 0.58
N SER A 54 -4.24 -14.79 1.56
CA SER A 54 -4.72 -14.32 2.86
C SER A 54 -5.62 -13.10 2.73
N LEU A 55 -5.28 -12.18 1.82
CA LEU A 55 -6.07 -10.99 1.57
C LEU A 55 -7.40 -11.33 0.87
N VAL A 56 -7.37 -12.17 -0.16
CA VAL A 56 -8.57 -12.63 -0.89
C VAL A 56 -9.54 -13.36 0.04
N VAL A 57 -9.02 -14.25 0.90
CA VAL A 57 -9.82 -14.96 1.90
C VAL A 57 -10.50 -13.99 2.86
N ALA A 58 -9.76 -12.98 3.34
CA ALA A 58 -10.33 -11.96 4.23
C ALA A 58 -11.41 -11.12 3.52
N MET A 59 -11.16 -10.67 2.29
CA MET A 59 -12.12 -9.90 1.50
C MET A 59 -13.42 -10.68 1.24
N ARG A 60 -13.31 -11.96 0.87
CA ARG A 60 -14.47 -12.85 0.68
C ARG A 60 -15.23 -13.08 1.98
N ALA A 61 -14.53 -13.30 3.09
CA ALA A 61 -15.15 -13.45 4.40
C ALA A 61 -15.89 -12.17 4.84
N ALA A 62 -15.40 -11.00 4.44
CA ALA A 62 -16.05 -9.70 4.65
C ALA A 62 -17.18 -9.40 3.65
N GLY A 63 -17.49 -10.31 2.72
CA GLY A 63 -18.59 -10.17 1.77
C GLY A 63 -18.32 -9.19 0.63
N LEU A 64 -17.05 -8.87 0.33
CA LEU A 64 -16.73 -8.01 -0.80
C LEU A 64 -17.13 -8.68 -2.13
N PRO A 65 -17.61 -7.92 -3.13
CA PRO A 65 -17.93 -8.47 -4.44
C PRO A 65 -16.74 -9.18 -5.08
N GLU A 66 -16.97 -10.32 -5.74
CA GLU A 66 -15.90 -11.17 -6.33
C GLU A 66 -14.93 -10.39 -7.23
N ARG A 67 -15.45 -9.48 -8.06
CA ARG A 67 -14.62 -8.63 -8.93
C ARG A 67 -13.70 -7.71 -8.12
N VAL A 68 -14.18 -7.17 -7.01
CA VAL A 68 -13.36 -6.35 -6.11
C VAL A 68 -12.32 -7.21 -5.38
N ALA A 69 -12.71 -8.40 -4.91
CA ALA A 69 -11.78 -9.33 -4.26
C ALA A 69 -10.67 -9.82 -5.23
N ALA A 70 -10.93 -9.87 -6.54
CA ALA A 70 -9.91 -10.19 -7.55
C ALA A 70 -8.99 -9.01 -7.87
N ASP A 71 -9.52 -7.80 -7.99
CA ASP A 71 -8.75 -6.63 -8.44
C ASP A 71 -7.98 -5.94 -7.31
N ALA A 72 -8.55 -5.89 -6.10
CA ALA A 72 -7.98 -5.16 -4.98
C ALA A 72 -6.56 -5.62 -4.59
N PRO A 73 -6.24 -6.94 -4.55
CA PRO A 73 -4.88 -7.39 -4.32
C PRO A 73 -3.89 -6.89 -5.39
N MET A 74 -4.30 -6.88 -6.66
CA MET A 74 -3.46 -6.40 -7.76
C MET A 74 -3.20 -4.88 -7.67
N VAL A 75 -4.24 -4.11 -7.30
CA VAL A 75 -4.13 -2.67 -7.06
C VAL A 75 -3.17 -2.38 -5.90
N LEU A 76 -3.34 -3.09 -4.77
CA LEU A 76 -2.49 -2.93 -3.60
C LEU A 76 -1.03 -3.25 -3.93
N PHE A 77 -0.75 -4.38 -4.57
CA PHE A 77 0.63 -4.76 -4.91
C PHE A 77 1.25 -3.84 -5.98
N GLY A 78 0.46 -3.36 -6.95
CA GLY A 78 0.91 -2.36 -7.91
C GLY A 78 1.36 -1.06 -7.23
N PHE A 79 0.54 -0.56 -6.29
CA PHE A 79 0.90 0.59 -5.45
C PHE A 79 2.17 0.31 -4.64
N LEU A 80 2.23 -0.79 -3.90
CA LEU A 80 3.38 -1.14 -3.04
C LEU A 80 4.66 -1.21 -3.86
N ASN A 81 4.65 -1.92 -5.00
CA ASN A 81 5.84 -2.05 -5.83
C ASN A 81 6.30 -0.69 -6.37
N GLY A 82 5.39 0.10 -6.96
CA GLY A 82 5.74 1.40 -7.52
C GLY A 82 6.29 2.36 -6.46
N HIS A 83 5.58 2.49 -5.35
CA HIS A 83 5.96 3.40 -4.27
C HIS A 83 7.25 2.98 -3.58
N LEU A 84 7.39 1.71 -3.20
CA LEU A 84 8.59 1.23 -2.50
C LEU A 84 9.82 1.23 -3.40
N LEU A 85 9.69 0.92 -4.70
CA LEU A 85 10.79 1.07 -5.66
C LEU A 85 11.29 2.51 -5.73
N ALA A 86 10.36 3.48 -5.80
CA ALA A 86 10.71 4.90 -5.78
C ALA A 86 11.41 5.31 -4.48
N CYS A 87 10.93 4.79 -3.34
CA CYS A 87 11.50 5.10 -2.03
C CYS A 87 12.86 4.49 -1.77
N THR A 88 13.12 3.28 -2.27
CA THR A 88 14.40 2.58 -2.07
C THR A 88 15.38 2.78 -3.23
N GLY A 89 14.96 3.47 -4.30
CA GLY A 89 15.74 3.65 -5.52
C GLY A 89 17.02 4.47 -5.35
N GLY A 90 17.08 5.34 -4.33
CA GLY A 90 18.29 6.09 -3.96
C GLY A 90 19.34 5.26 -3.19
N GLY A 91 19.03 4.00 -2.87
CA GLY A 91 19.94 3.10 -2.16
C GLY A 91 19.79 3.16 -0.64
N PRO A 92 20.86 2.85 0.13
CA PRO A 92 20.77 2.77 1.60
C PRO A 92 20.50 4.13 2.26
N ASP A 93 20.77 5.23 1.57
CA ASP A 93 20.54 6.59 2.06
C ASP A 93 19.06 7.03 1.93
N GLY A 94 18.21 6.18 1.35
CA GLY A 94 16.78 6.41 1.23
C GLY A 94 16.35 6.97 -0.14
N PRO A 95 15.18 7.60 -0.22
CA PRO A 95 14.67 8.15 -1.49
C PRO A 95 15.55 9.29 -2.01
N ALA A 96 15.50 9.51 -3.32
CA ALA A 96 16.06 10.72 -3.90
C ALA A 96 15.35 11.96 -3.32
N PRO A 97 16.07 13.06 -3.09
CA PRO A 97 15.46 14.29 -2.58
C PRO A 97 14.41 14.81 -3.56
N VAL A 98 13.35 15.43 -3.02
CA VAL A 98 12.33 16.11 -3.83
C VAL A 98 13.03 17.21 -4.64
N PRO A 99 12.87 17.24 -5.97
CA PRO A 99 13.51 18.26 -6.79
C PRO A 99 12.93 19.64 -6.51
N GLU A 100 13.76 20.67 -6.68
CA GLU A 100 13.27 22.05 -6.69
C GLU A 100 12.53 22.33 -8.00
N PHE A 101 11.35 22.95 -7.89
CA PHE A 101 10.54 23.32 -9.04
C PHE A 101 10.54 24.83 -9.22
N ASP A 102 10.80 25.30 -10.43
CA ASP A 102 10.67 26.71 -10.77
C ASP A 102 9.20 27.13 -10.76
N SER A 103 8.86 28.08 -9.90
CA SER A 103 7.51 28.63 -9.78
C SER A 103 7.00 29.36 -11.03
N GLY A 104 7.89 29.85 -11.90
CA GLY A 104 7.53 30.49 -13.17
C GLY A 104 7.05 29.50 -14.23
N THR A 105 7.58 28.28 -14.22
CA THR A 105 7.26 27.24 -15.21
C THR A 105 6.37 26.12 -14.66
N HIS A 106 6.47 25.80 -13.37
CA HIS A 106 5.75 24.72 -12.69
C HIS A 106 5.09 25.19 -11.38
N PRO A 107 4.21 26.20 -11.41
CA PRO A 107 3.68 26.85 -10.20
C PRO A 107 2.97 25.89 -9.25
N GLY A 108 2.20 24.92 -9.76
CA GLY A 108 1.52 23.93 -8.93
C GLY A 108 2.47 22.98 -8.20
N MET A 109 3.54 22.53 -8.88
CA MET A 109 4.54 21.65 -8.26
C MET A 109 5.36 22.41 -7.22
N ALA A 110 5.78 23.64 -7.53
CA ALA A 110 6.50 24.49 -6.59
C ALA A 110 5.69 24.75 -5.32
N ALA A 111 4.38 24.97 -5.44
CA ALA A 111 3.49 25.20 -4.30
C ALA A 111 3.30 23.95 -3.43
N LEU A 112 3.35 22.74 -4.00
CA LEU A 112 3.12 21.48 -3.29
C LEU A 112 4.41 20.81 -2.80
N ALA A 113 5.57 21.13 -3.37
CA ALA A 113 6.85 20.50 -3.02
C ALA A 113 7.14 20.42 -1.51
N PRO A 114 6.85 21.46 -0.68
CA PRO A 114 7.05 21.37 0.77
C PRO A 114 6.22 20.28 1.46
N ARG A 115 5.10 19.86 0.86
CA ARG A 115 4.23 18.79 1.40
C ARG A 115 4.79 17.39 1.17
N TRP A 116 5.81 17.25 0.33
CA TRP A 116 6.49 15.97 0.05
C TRP A 116 7.79 15.81 0.84
N ALA A 117 8.06 16.68 1.81
CA ALA A 117 9.27 16.64 2.63
C ALA A 117 9.40 15.33 3.44
N ASP A 118 8.30 14.62 3.69
CA ASP A 118 8.27 13.34 4.40
C ASP A 118 8.14 12.12 3.47
N PHE A 119 8.42 12.28 2.17
CA PHE A 119 8.40 11.20 1.19
C PHE A 119 9.25 9.99 1.63
N GLY A 120 8.65 8.81 1.64
CA GLY A 120 9.28 7.57 2.11
C GLY A 120 9.27 7.39 3.63
N SER A 121 8.68 8.32 4.39
CA SER A 121 8.40 8.09 5.81
C SER A 121 7.26 7.08 6.00
N VAL A 122 7.14 6.55 7.23
CA VAL A 122 5.98 5.70 7.58
C VAL A 122 4.68 6.52 7.54
N ALA A 123 4.71 7.76 8.03
CA ALA A 123 3.51 8.61 8.04
C ALA A 123 3.01 8.95 6.63
N GLU A 124 3.92 9.13 5.67
CA GLU A 124 3.56 9.35 4.27
C GLU A 124 3.00 8.07 3.63
N PHE A 125 3.66 6.93 3.86
CA PHE A 125 3.19 5.62 3.43
C PHE A 125 1.77 5.32 3.92
N ASP A 126 1.48 5.56 5.20
CA ASP A 126 0.17 5.31 5.80
C ASP A 126 -0.93 6.14 5.13
N ARG A 127 -0.67 7.43 4.88
CA ARG A 127 -1.62 8.31 4.17
C ARG A 127 -1.92 7.82 2.76
N MET A 128 -0.93 7.33 2.03
CA MET A 128 -1.19 6.81 0.67
C MET A 128 -1.88 5.45 0.70
N LEU A 129 -1.52 4.60 1.65
CA LEU A 129 -2.19 3.32 1.84
C LEU A 129 -3.67 3.53 2.19
N ASP A 130 -3.99 4.52 3.03
CA ASP A 130 -5.37 4.92 3.33
C ASP A 130 -6.13 5.28 2.05
N ILE A 131 -5.53 6.08 1.15
CA ILE A 131 -6.16 6.45 -0.13
C ILE A 131 -6.47 5.20 -0.98
N VAL A 132 -5.54 4.24 -1.04
CA VAL A 132 -5.75 2.98 -1.79
C VAL A 132 -6.88 2.16 -1.17
N LEU A 133 -6.87 1.99 0.15
CA LEU A 133 -7.89 1.22 0.87
C LEU A 133 -9.27 1.87 0.79
N ASP A 134 -9.35 3.18 0.92
CA ASP A 134 -10.57 3.96 0.73
C ASP A 134 -11.13 3.80 -0.68
N GLY A 135 -10.26 3.78 -1.69
CA GLY A 135 -10.64 3.52 -3.09
C GLY A 135 -11.23 2.13 -3.28
N ILE A 136 -10.62 1.10 -2.68
CA ILE A 136 -11.12 -0.29 -2.70
C ILE A 136 -12.48 -0.37 -2.01
N ARG A 137 -12.60 0.21 -0.80
CA ARG A 137 -13.86 0.25 -0.04
C ARG A 137 -14.97 0.95 -0.82
N GLY A 138 -14.67 2.09 -1.43
CA GLY A 138 -15.61 2.82 -2.27
C GLY A 138 -16.04 2.02 -3.50
N GLN A 139 -15.16 1.22 -4.10
CA GLN A 139 -15.52 0.35 -5.22
C GLN A 139 -16.39 -0.83 -4.78
N ALA A 140 -16.11 -1.43 -3.61
CA ALA A 140 -16.95 -2.47 -3.02
C ALA A 140 -18.38 -1.94 -2.80
N ALA A 141 -18.52 -0.78 -2.17
CA ALA A 141 -19.82 -0.15 -1.89
C ALA A 141 -20.62 0.21 -3.16
N ARG A 142 -19.95 0.54 -4.27
CA ARG A 142 -20.61 0.80 -5.57
C ARG A 142 -21.04 -0.47 -6.31
N SER A 143 -20.47 -1.62 -5.95
CA SER A 143 -20.67 -2.90 -6.64
C SER A 143 -21.56 -3.87 -5.83
N SER A 144 -22.01 -3.44 -4.64
CA SER A 144 -23.03 -4.07 -3.80
C SER A 144 -24.42 -3.57 -4.18
#